data_AF-A0A1I4MIC4-F1
#
_entry.id   AF-A0A1I4MIC4-F1
#
_cell.length_a   1.000
_cell.length_b   1.000
_cell.length_c   1.000
_cell.angle_alpha   90.00
_cell.angle_beta   90.00
_cell.angle_gamma   90.00
#
_symmetry.space_group_name_H-M   'P 1'
#
loop_
_entity.id
_entity.type
_entity.pdbx_description
1 polymer ?
#
loop_
_entity_poly.entity_id
_entity_poly.type
_entity_poly.pdbx_seq_one_letter_code
_entity_poly.pdbx_strand_id
1 'polypeptide(L)'
;MTTSTDNPTTTQIVGADADTLQKFIFDNAAVRGEFVDISATWREVLSHHQDYPRAVKKLLGEMVAAAALLSANLKFNGSIIMQIHGDGPVRLLVVECDGELRLRATAKLDPEAVIADDALLPAMLNVNGKGRFIITLDPADKMPGQQAYQGIVPLDGDDVATVIENYMLRSEQLDTKLWLAADDGVSRGLLLQKLPYHGGKTEAAPLSQDEALETWNRAVILGSTLKEQELLETGIEVLMQRLFWEETIRVFDPLHPSFNCSCTRDKVGNMLKMLGQPEVDGVLAEFGTVGVNCDFCGQHYEYDKVDCAQLFAIDVPAEVLIPLGDVKH
;
A
#
# COMPACT_ATOMS: atom_id res chain seq x y z
N MET A 1 -43.56 -16.80 -31.86
CA MET A 1 -42.58 -15.87 -32.46
C MET A 1 -42.46 -14.68 -31.54
N THR A 2 -41.56 -14.77 -30.57
CA THR A 2 -41.21 -13.69 -29.63
C THR A 2 -39.70 -13.77 -29.48
N THR A 3 -39.01 -12.97 -30.29
CA THR A 3 -37.56 -12.86 -30.30
C THR A 3 -37.10 -12.07 -29.08
N SER A 4 -36.46 -12.76 -28.15
CA SER A 4 -35.66 -12.17 -27.07
C SER A 4 -34.47 -11.46 -27.71
N THR A 5 -34.36 -10.15 -27.49
CA THR A 5 -33.17 -9.36 -27.83
C THR A 5 -32.19 -9.46 -26.68
N ASP A 6 -31.19 -10.33 -26.83
CA ASP A 6 -30.01 -10.34 -25.98
C ASP A 6 -29.23 -9.03 -26.17
N ASN A 7 -29.02 -8.33 -25.07
CA ASN A 7 -28.20 -7.13 -25.01
C ASN A 7 -26.75 -7.57 -24.74
N PRO A 8 -25.78 -7.35 -25.64
CA PRO A 8 -24.41 -7.75 -25.39
C PRO A 8 -23.81 -6.87 -24.29
N THR A 9 -23.32 -7.52 -23.24
CA THR A 9 -22.57 -6.91 -22.14
C THR A 9 -21.39 -6.12 -22.72
N THR A 10 -21.46 -4.80 -22.60
CA THR A 10 -20.34 -3.89 -22.91
C THR A 10 -19.20 -4.20 -21.95
N THR A 11 -18.21 -4.98 -22.40
CA THR A 11 -16.88 -4.98 -21.80
C THR A 11 -16.34 -3.56 -21.90
N GLN A 12 -16.35 -2.82 -20.79
CA GLN A 12 -15.65 -1.55 -20.72
C GLN A 12 -14.17 -1.85 -20.97
N ILE A 13 -13.66 -1.33 -22.09
CA ILE A 13 -12.24 -1.33 -22.39
C ILE A 13 -11.62 -0.36 -21.38
N VAL A 14 -11.11 -0.91 -20.29
CA VAL A 14 -10.29 -0.20 -19.32
C VAL A 14 -9.10 0.36 -20.12
N GLY A 15 -8.93 1.69 -20.11
CA GLY A 15 -7.92 2.37 -20.92
C GLY A 15 -6.51 1.86 -20.60
N ALA A 16 -5.61 1.91 -21.58
CA ALA A 16 -4.21 1.45 -21.48
C ALA A 16 -3.37 2.15 -20.39
N ASP A 17 -3.95 3.11 -19.66
CA ASP A 17 -3.35 3.90 -18.58
C ASP A 17 -3.97 3.60 -17.20
N ALA A 18 -4.91 2.67 -17.09
CA ALA A 18 -5.52 2.35 -15.81
C ALA A 18 -4.67 1.35 -15.03
N ASP A 19 -4.53 1.60 -13.73
CA ASP A 19 -3.91 0.67 -12.81
C ASP A 19 -4.73 -0.63 -12.74
N THR A 20 -4.02 -1.74 -12.60
CA THR A 20 -4.63 -3.06 -12.56
C THR A 20 -3.91 -3.96 -11.58
N LEU A 21 -4.68 -4.74 -10.82
CA LEU A 21 -4.20 -5.84 -10.00
C LEU A 21 -4.87 -7.11 -10.49
N GLN A 22 -4.05 -8.03 -10.99
CA GLN A 22 -4.50 -9.27 -11.60
C GLN A 22 -4.17 -10.45 -10.69
N LYS A 23 -5.21 -11.04 -10.10
CA LYS A 23 -5.09 -12.24 -9.27
C LYS A 23 -5.14 -13.49 -10.12
N PHE A 24 -4.41 -14.51 -9.69
CA PHE A 24 -4.48 -15.86 -10.23
C PHE A 24 -4.20 -16.92 -9.16
N ILE A 25 -4.62 -18.15 -9.41
CA ILE A 25 -4.34 -19.30 -8.55
C ILE A 25 -3.90 -20.48 -9.43
N PHE A 26 -2.98 -21.30 -8.93
CA PHE A 26 -2.59 -22.52 -9.62
C PHE A 26 -3.67 -23.59 -9.38
N ASP A 27 -4.28 -24.13 -10.44
CA ASP A 27 -5.40 -25.10 -10.30
C ASP A 27 -4.97 -26.36 -9.51
N ASN A 28 -3.70 -26.75 -9.66
CA ASN A 28 -3.11 -27.93 -9.03
C ASN A 28 -2.26 -27.62 -7.79
N ALA A 29 -2.45 -26.47 -7.13
CA ALA A 29 -1.73 -26.20 -5.89
C ALA A 29 -2.38 -25.16 -4.98
N ALA A 30 -2.02 -25.26 -3.71
CA ALA A 30 -2.26 -24.23 -2.72
C ALA A 30 -1.27 -23.07 -2.92
N VAL A 31 -1.23 -22.44 -4.10
CA VAL A 31 -0.42 -21.26 -4.38
C VAL A 31 -1.30 -20.22 -5.07
N ARG A 32 -1.35 -19.02 -4.51
CA ARG A 32 -1.94 -17.84 -5.15
C ARG A 32 -0.85 -16.93 -5.65
N GLY A 33 -1.13 -16.22 -6.73
CA GLY A 33 -0.26 -15.20 -7.27
C GLY A 33 -1.03 -13.95 -7.66
N GLU A 34 -0.34 -12.82 -7.65
CA GLU A 34 -0.90 -11.54 -8.03
C GLU A 34 0.15 -10.71 -8.76
N PHE A 35 -0.24 -10.12 -9.89
CA PHE A 35 0.50 -9.04 -10.50
C PHE A 35 -0.18 -7.71 -10.20
N VAL A 36 0.60 -6.65 -10.02
CA VAL A 36 0.10 -5.28 -9.96
C VAL A 36 0.85 -4.39 -10.94
N ASP A 37 0.11 -3.53 -11.64
CA ASP A 37 0.60 -2.33 -12.29
C ASP A 37 -0.15 -1.14 -11.66
N ILE A 38 0.58 -0.29 -10.94
CA ILE A 38 0.04 0.84 -10.19
C ILE A 38 0.67 2.17 -10.67
N SER A 39 1.11 2.19 -11.92
CA SER A 39 1.91 3.27 -12.51
C SER A 39 1.15 4.61 -12.61
N ALA A 40 -0.17 4.63 -12.78
CA ALA A 40 -0.95 5.87 -12.79
C ALA A 40 -1.06 6.48 -11.39
N THR A 41 -1.43 5.68 -10.39
CA THR A 41 -1.45 6.09 -8.98
C THR A 41 -0.06 6.51 -8.50
N TRP A 42 0.99 5.81 -8.93
CA TRP A 42 2.36 6.16 -8.59
C TRP A 42 2.79 7.52 -9.17
N ARG A 43 2.47 7.79 -10.45
CA ARG A 43 2.69 9.11 -11.06
C ARG A 43 1.93 10.22 -10.34
N GLU A 44 0.70 9.95 -9.89
CA GLU A 44 -0.07 10.91 -9.09
C GLU A 44 0.62 11.20 -7.75
N VAL A 45 1.10 10.18 -7.03
CA VAL A 45 1.91 10.38 -5.80
C VAL A 45 3.14 11.24 -6.09
N LEU A 46 3.90 10.92 -7.14
CA LEU A 46 5.10 11.68 -7.50
C LEU A 46 4.82 13.11 -7.97
N SER A 47 3.63 13.39 -8.50
CA SER A 47 3.26 14.75 -8.92
C SER A 47 3.28 15.74 -7.75
N HIS A 48 3.05 15.26 -6.53
CA HIS A 48 3.11 16.04 -5.28
C HIS A 48 4.50 16.07 -4.65
N HIS A 49 5.43 15.24 -5.13
CA HIS A 49 6.76 14.98 -4.53
C HIS A 49 7.89 14.94 -5.56
N GLN A 50 7.91 15.91 -6.47
CA GLN A 50 8.85 15.92 -7.61
C GLN A 50 10.33 15.94 -7.17
N ASP A 51 10.60 16.54 -6.01
CA ASP A 51 11.94 16.77 -5.47
C ASP A 51 12.56 15.54 -4.79
N TYR A 52 11.84 14.40 -4.70
CA TYR A 52 12.42 13.20 -4.12
C TYR A 52 13.62 12.68 -4.95
N PRO A 53 14.73 12.31 -4.29
CA PRO A 53 15.84 11.63 -4.94
C PRO A 53 15.41 10.32 -5.59
N ARG A 54 16.10 9.90 -6.66
CA ARG A 54 15.72 8.72 -7.44
C ARG A 54 15.63 7.45 -6.58
N ALA A 55 16.57 7.24 -5.66
CA ALA A 55 16.56 6.10 -4.75
C ALA A 55 15.31 6.07 -3.85
N VAL A 56 14.83 7.24 -3.41
CA VAL A 56 13.63 7.39 -2.58
C VAL A 56 12.39 7.11 -3.41
N LYS A 57 12.33 7.62 -4.65
CA LYS A 57 11.25 7.34 -5.60
C LYS A 57 11.14 5.84 -5.86
N LYS A 58 12.24 5.17 -6.21
CA LYS A 58 12.27 3.71 -6.41
C LYS A 58 11.72 2.97 -5.20
N LEU A 59 12.27 3.23 -4.01
CA LEU A 59 11.85 2.52 -2.80
C LEU A 59 10.39 2.79 -2.42
N LEU A 60 9.92 4.03 -2.51
CA LEU A 60 8.54 4.37 -2.21
C LEU A 60 7.58 3.75 -3.24
N GLY A 61 7.95 3.73 -4.52
CA GLY A 61 7.18 3.08 -5.58
C GLY A 61 7.08 1.57 -5.38
N GLU A 62 8.16 0.90 -4.97
CA GLU A 62 8.13 -0.52 -4.60
C GLU A 62 7.20 -0.77 -3.40
N MET A 63 7.23 0.11 -2.39
CA MET A 63 6.30 0.03 -1.25
C MET A 63 4.83 0.21 -1.67
N VAL A 64 4.54 1.08 -2.65
CA VAL A 64 3.17 1.28 -3.17
C VAL A 64 2.65 0.02 -3.84
N ALA A 65 3.45 -0.61 -4.71
CA ALA A 65 3.10 -1.90 -5.31
C ALA A 65 2.88 -2.98 -4.25
N ALA A 66 3.79 -3.08 -3.27
CA ALA A 66 3.68 -4.06 -2.20
C ALA A 66 2.42 -3.85 -1.34
N ALA A 67 2.05 -2.60 -1.03
CA ALA A 67 0.84 -2.30 -0.26
C ALA A 67 -0.42 -2.83 -0.96
N ALA A 68 -0.53 -2.62 -2.27
CA ALA A 68 -1.64 -3.10 -3.07
C ALA A 68 -1.72 -4.64 -3.09
N LEU A 69 -0.58 -5.31 -3.34
CA LEU A 69 -0.47 -6.78 -3.37
C LEU A 69 -0.83 -7.42 -2.02
N LEU A 70 -0.42 -6.81 -0.91
CA LEU A 70 -0.77 -7.29 0.43
C LEU A 70 -2.25 -7.01 0.76
N SER A 71 -2.74 -5.80 0.45
CA SER A 71 -4.12 -5.39 0.75
C SER A 71 -5.15 -6.26 0.05
N ALA A 72 -4.91 -6.58 -1.23
CA ALA A 72 -5.85 -7.35 -2.04
C ALA A 72 -6.16 -8.74 -1.45
N ASN A 73 -5.29 -9.27 -0.60
CA ASN A 73 -5.43 -10.58 0.03
C ASN A 73 -6.11 -10.57 1.40
N LEU A 74 -6.34 -9.39 1.97
CA LEU A 74 -6.96 -9.24 3.27
C LEU A 74 -8.48 -9.28 3.12
N LYS A 75 -9.14 -10.24 3.78
CA LYS A 75 -10.61 -10.22 3.98
C LYS A 75 -10.96 -9.26 5.12
N PHE A 76 -10.53 -8.01 4.98
CA PHE A 76 -10.53 -7.02 6.05
C PHE A 76 -11.23 -5.75 5.57
N ASN A 77 -12.16 -5.25 6.39
CA ASN A 77 -12.76 -3.93 6.17
C ASN A 77 -11.92 -2.88 6.92
N GLY A 78 -10.96 -2.26 6.23
CA GLY A 78 -10.08 -1.25 6.80
C GLY A 78 -8.87 -0.95 5.93
N SER A 79 -7.86 -0.32 6.53
CA SER A 79 -6.61 0.06 5.86
C SER A 79 -5.42 -0.77 6.34
N ILE A 80 -4.55 -1.16 5.41
CA ILE A 80 -3.16 -1.54 5.70
C ILE A 80 -2.29 -0.29 5.60
N ILE A 81 -1.48 -0.06 6.62
CA ILE A 81 -0.50 1.04 6.67
C ILE A 81 0.87 0.41 6.84
N MET A 82 1.73 0.59 5.85
CA MET A 82 3.14 0.22 5.92
C MET A 82 3.98 1.45 6.22
N GLN A 83 4.82 1.36 7.25
CA GLN A 83 5.73 2.44 7.62
C GLN A 83 7.14 1.93 7.79
N ILE A 84 8.12 2.69 7.31
CA ILE A 84 9.52 2.50 7.66
C ILE A 84 9.97 3.73 8.43
N HIS A 85 10.33 3.55 9.70
CA HIS A 85 11.01 4.57 10.49
C HIS A 85 12.51 4.37 10.32
N GLY A 86 13.18 5.35 9.73
CA GLY A 86 14.60 5.29 9.44
C GLY A 86 15.46 6.04 10.46
N ASP A 87 16.72 5.61 10.59
CA ASP A 87 17.74 6.28 11.38
C ASP A 87 18.85 6.93 10.50
N GLY A 88 18.56 7.13 9.22
CA GLY A 88 19.43 7.72 8.20
C GLY A 88 18.81 8.96 7.53
N PRO A 89 19.25 9.29 6.29
CA PRO A 89 18.75 10.39 5.46
C PRO A 89 17.23 10.39 5.26
N VAL A 90 16.61 9.21 5.17
CA VAL A 90 15.15 9.08 5.10
C VAL A 90 14.66 8.77 6.52
N ARG A 91 13.82 9.66 7.06
CA ARG A 91 13.31 9.58 8.43
C ARG A 91 12.06 8.74 8.53
N LEU A 92 11.19 8.82 7.53
CA LEU A 92 9.92 8.13 7.51
C LEU A 92 9.49 7.83 6.08
N LEU A 93 9.01 6.63 5.82
CA LEU A 93 8.21 6.29 4.64
C LEU A 93 6.86 5.80 5.12
N VAL A 94 5.77 6.22 4.48
CA VAL A 94 4.42 5.75 4.78
C VAL A 94 3.70 5.43 3.48
N VAL A 95 3.10 4.26 3.42
CA VAL A 95 2.12 3.88 2.39
C VAL A 95 0.87 3.36 3.08
N GLU A 96 -0.28 3.88 2.69
CA GLU A 96 -1.59 3.39 3.12
C GLU A 96 -2.36 2.87 1.91
N CYS A 97 -2.99 1.71 2.07
CA CYS A 97 -3.92 1.14 1.11
C CYS A 97 -5.16 0.65 1.87
N ASP A 98 -6.35 1.00 1.41
CA ASP A 98 -7.58 0.45 1.97
C ASP A 98 -8.07 -0.81 1.23
N GLY A 99 -9.17 -1.39 1.73
CA GLY A 99 -9.81 -2.57 1.13
C GLY A 99 -10.44 -2.34 -0.25
N GLU A 100 -10.59 -1.09 -0.69
CA GLU A 100 -11.02 -0.72 -2.05
C GLU A 100 -9.83 -0.49 -2.99
N LEU A 101 -8.60 -0.76 -2.51
CA LEU A 101 -7.35 -0.45 -3.20
C LEU A 101 -7.23 1.04 -3.54
N ARG A 102 -7.63 1.90 -2.62
CA ARG A 102 -7.30 3.32 -2.67
C ARG A 102 -6.02 3.57 -1.87
N LEU A 103 -5.05 4.23 -2.49
CA LEU A 103 -3.69 4.35 -1.97
C LEU A 103 -3.21 5.79 -1.84
N ARG A 104 -2.32 5.99 -0.87
CA ARG A 104 -1.51 7.20 -0.74
C ARG A 104 -0.17 6.88 -0.13
N ALA A 105 0.84 7.68 -0.46
CA ALA A 105 2.19 7.46 0.01
C ALA A 105 2.94 8.78 0.22
N THR A 106 3.91 8.78 1.12
CA THR A 106 4.78 9.94 1.40
C THR A 106 6.10 9.52 2.03
N ALA A 107 7.11 10.37 1.93
CA ALA A 107 8.41 10.26 2.58
C ALA A 107 8.78 11.53 3.34
N LYS A 108 9.41 11.38 4.51
CA LYS A 108 10.07 12.47 5.22
C LYS A 108 11.57 12.27 5.14
N LEU A 109 12.23 13.27 4.59
CA LEU A 109 13.68 13.32 4.41
C LEU A 109 14.27 14.24 5.47
N ASP A 110 15.52 13.98 5.86
CA ASP A 110 16.33 14.98 6.55
C ASP A 110 16.65 16.11 5.55
N PRO A 111 16.27 17.37 5.82
CA PRO A 111 16.48 18.48 4.90
C PRO A 111 17.93 18.71 4.47
N GLU A 112 18.89 18.31 5.31
CA GLU A 112 20.32 18.51 5.07
C GLU A 112 21.00 17.27 4.45
N ALA A 113 20.27 16.17 4.29
CA ALA A 113 20.87 14.93 3.82
C ALA A 113 20.96 14.86 2.29
N VAL A 114 22.12 14.43 1.80
CA VAL A 114 22.35 14.11 0.40
C VAL A 114 22.20 12.60 0.21
N ILE A 115 21.27 12.21 -0.67
CA ILE A 115 21.01 10.81 -1.01
C ILE A 115 21.50 10.58 -2.44
N ALA A 116 22.39 9.60 -2.62
CA ALA A 116 22.83 9.19 -3.94
C ALA A 116 21.69 8.51 -4.71
N ASP A 117 21.65 8.68 -6.04
CA ASP A 117 20.59 8.12 -6.89
C ASP A 117 20.53 6.58 -6.88
N ASP A 118 21.65 5.92 -6.56
CA ASP A 118 21.81 4.47 -6.43
C ASP A 118 21.90 4.00 -4.97
N ALA A 119 21.56 4.86 -4.00
CA ALA A 119 21.58 4.50 -2.59
C ALA A 119 20.62 3.32 -2.32
N LEU A 120 21.13 2.29 -1.64
CA LEU A 120 20.34 1.15 -1.20
C LEU A 120 19.58 1.46 0.09
N LEU A 121 18.55 0.64 0.38
CA LEU A 121 17.69 0.79 1.55
C LEU A 121 18.48 0.95 2.87
N PRO A 122 19.52 0.16 3.18
CA PRO A 122 20.25 0.31 4.44
C PRO A 122 20.97 1.66 4.58
N ALA A 123 21.51 2.20 3.48
CA ALA A 123 22.21 3.49 3.48
C ALA A 123 21.23 4.68 3.68
N MET A 124 19.98 4.51 3.25
CA MET A 124 18.93 5.53 3.40
C MET A 124 18.23 5.49 4.76
N LEU A 125 17.97 4.29 5.30
CA LEU A 125 17.02 4.10 6.40
C LEU A 125 17.57 3.33 7.61
N ASN A 126 18.69 2.60 7.47
CA ASN A 126 19.19 1.69 8.52
C ASN A 126 20.67 1.88 8.83
N VAL A 127 21.17 3.11 8.74
CA VAL A 127 22.59 3.47 8.87
C VAL A 127 23.18 2.97 10.19
N ASN A 128 22.41 2.97 11.28
CA ASN A 128 22.86 2.51 12.60
C ASN A 128 22.14 1.24 13.08
N GLY A 129 21.43 0.53 12.21
CA GLY A 129 20.67 -0.67 12.58
C GLY A 129 19.42 -0.40 13.43
N LYS A 130 18.97 0.86 13.54
CA LYS A 130 17.79 1.23 14.34
C LYS A 130 16.55 1.45 13.49
N GLY A 131 16.63 1.23 12.19
CA GLY A 131 15.48 1.24 11.29
C GLY A 131 14.43 0.21 11.70
N ARG A 132 13.15 0.56 11.57
CA ARG A 132 12.02 -0.32 11.90
C ARG A 132 11.03 -0.34 10.77
N PHE A 133 10.54 -1.53 10.45
CA PHE A 133 9.41 -1.72 9.55
C PHE A 133 8.16 -2.06 10.37
N ILE A 134 7.06 -1.43 10.01
CA ILE A 134 5.80 -1.46 10.74
C ILE A 134 4.69 -1.73 9.75
N ILE A 135 3.86 -2.73 10.04
CA ILE A 135 2.58 -2.93 9.38
C ILE A 135 1.47 -2.73 10.41
N THR A 136 0.56 -1.81 10.13
CA THR A 136 -0.65 -1.58 10.91
C THR A 136 -1.87 -2.01 10.10
N LEU A 137 -2.73 -2.83 10.70
CA LEU A 137 -4.05 -3.15 10.19
C LEU A 137 -5.08 -2.34 11.00
N ASP A 138 -5.65 -1.34 10.34
CA ASP A 138 -6.56 -0.37 10.93
C ASP A 138 -8.01 -0.63 10.47
N PRO A 139 -8.90 -1.19 11.32
CA PRO A 139 -10.27 -1.51 10.91
C PRO A 139 -11.08 -0.24 10.69
N ALA A 140 -11.92 -0.21 9.65
CA ALA A 140 -12.83 0.91 9.43
C ALA A 140 -13.88 1.00 10.55
N ASP A 141 -14.40 -0.14 10.99
CA ASP A 141 -15.46 -0.26 12.00
C ASP A 141 -14.87 -0.54 13.39
N LYS A 142 -14.01 0.35 13.91
CA LYS A 142 -13.47 0.20 15.27
C LYS A 142 -14.56 0.29 16.32
N MET A 143 -14.62 -0.72 17.20
CA MET A 143 -15.37 -0.58 18.45
C MET A 143 -14.68 0.43 19.37
N PRO A 144 -15.42 1.15 20.23
CA PRO A 144 -14.82 2.04 21.22
C PRO A 144 -13.78 1.31 22.07
N GLY A 145 -12.55 1.81 22.09
CA GLY A 145 -11.42 1.19 22.80
C GLY A 145 -10.67 0.10 22.02
N GLN A 146 -11.12 -0.29 20.83
CA GLN A 146 -10.40 -1.23 19.96
C GLN A 146 -9.19 -0.54 19.33
N GLN A 147 -8.00 -1.07 19.61
CA GLN A 147 -6.76 -0.61 18.98
C GLN A 147 -6.52 -1.32 17.65
N ALA A 148 -5.86 -0.61 16.72
CA ALA A 148 -5.37 -1.22 15.49
C ALA A 148 -4.33 -2.30 15.81
N TYR A 149 -4.30 -3.36 15.02
CA TYR A 149 -3.24 -4.35 15.13
C TYR A 149 -1.97 -3.79 14.48
N GLN A 150 -0.83 -3.91 15.16
CA GLN A 150 0.43 -3.39 14.67
C GLN A 150 1.54 -4.42 14.89
N GLY A 151 2.19 -4.82 13.80
CA GLY A 151 3.40 -5.63 13.81
C GLY A 151 4.62 -4.74 13.56
N ILE A 152 5.61 -4.81 14.45
CA ILE A 152 6.85 -4.04 14.35
C ILE A 152 8.02 -5.00 14.28
N VAL A 153 8.86 -4.88 13.25
CA VAL A 153 10.06 -5.70 13.06
C VAL A 153 11.29 -4.83 12.79
N PRO A 154 12.50 -5.33 13.08
CA PRO A 154 13.73 -4.70 12.59
C PRO A 154 13.71 -4.62 11.06
N LEU A 155 14.37 -3.59 10.52
CA LEU A 155 14.53 -3.42 9.08
C LEU A 155 15.67 -4.34 8.56
N ASP A 156 15.42 -5.65 8.59
CA ASP A 156 16.37 -6.70 8.20
C ASP A 156 16.21 -7.07 6.72
N GLY A 157 17.14 -6.63 5.88
CA GLY A 157 17.18 -6.89 4.45
C GLY A 157 17.86 -5.75 3.67
N ASP A 158 18.30 -6.04 2.45
CA ASP A 158 18.92 -5.04 1.56
C ASP A 158 17.88 -4.32 0.68
N ASP A 159 16.67 -4.88 0.56
CA ASP A 159 15.53 -4.35 -0.20
C ASP A 159 14.21 -4.56 0.56
N VAL A 160 13.15 -3.85 0.12
CA VAL A 160 11.86 -3.86 0.81
C VAL A 160 11.08 -5.15 0.61
N ALA A 161 11.28 -5.85 -0.52
CA ALA A 161 10.68 -7.15 -0.76
C ALA A 161 11.13 -8.15 0.32
N THR A 162 12.44 -8.24 0.57
CA THR A 162 13.04 -9.10 1.61
C THR A 162 12.53 -8.76 3.00
N VAL A 163 12.42 -7.47 3.33
CA VAL A 163 11.88 -7.00 4.62
C VAL A 163 10.44 -7.48 4.81
N ILE A 164 9.60 -7.33 3.77
CA ILE A 164 8.20 -7.76 3.81
C ILE A 164 8.10 -9.28 3.85
N GLU A 165 8.89 -10.02 3.07
CA GLU A 165 8.94 -11.48 3.12
C GLU A 165 9.30 -11.99 4.53
N ASN A 166 10.28 -11.37 5.17
CA ASN A 166 10.67 -11.68 6.56
C ASN A 166 9.53 -11.40 7.54
N TYR A 167 8.80 -10.28 7.36
CA TYR A 167 7.61 -9.98 8.14
C TYR A 167 6.53 -11.06 7.95
N MET A 168 6.17 -11.39 6.71
CA MET A 168 5.12 -12.36 6.40
C MET A 168 5.45 -13.75 6.95
N LEU A 169 6.71 -14.17 6.87
CA LEU A 169 7.16 -15.45 7.41
C LEU A 169 7.09 -15.50 8.94
N ARG A 170 7.53 -14.45 9.64
CA ARG A 170 7.66 -14.47 11.11
C ARG A 170 6.38 -14.07 11.83
N SER A 171 5.68 -13.05 11.33
CA SER A 171 4.50 -12.46 11.98
C SER A 171 3.22 -13.14 11.53
N GLU A 172 3.07 -13.41 10.22
CA GLU A 172 1.84 -13.96 9.63
C GLU A 172 1.92 -15.48 9.39
N GLN A 173 3.11 -16.08 9.48
CA GLN A 173 3.38 -17.51 9.17
C GLN A 173 2.94 -17.90 7.75
N LEU A 174 3.15 -16.98 6.80
CA LEU A 174 2.81 -17.18 5.39
C LEU A 174 4.08 -17.17 4.53
N ASP A 175 4.36 -18.30 3.86
CA ASP A 175 5.39 -18.39 2.82
C ASP A 175 4.99 -17.46 1.66
N THR A 176 5.64 -16.29 1.59
CA THR A 176 5.36 -15.22 0.63
C THR A 176 6.64 -14.85 -0.09
N LYS A 177 6.54 -14.62 -1.40
CA LYS A 177 7.61 -14.10 -2.25
C LYS A 177 7.15 -12.87 -3.01
N LEU A 178 8.02 -11.88 -3.08
CA LEU A 178 7.76 -10.58 -3.69
C LEU A 178 8.86 -10.22 -4.68
N TRP A 179 8.45 -9.77 -5.86
CA TRP A 179 9.31 -9.11 -6.83
C TRP A 179 8.70 -7.75 -7.12
N LEU A 180 9.45 -6.69 -6.86
CA LEU A 180 8.98 -5.31 -6.95
C LEU A 180 9.94 -4.54 -7.86
N ALA A 181 9.39 -3.61 -8.63
CA ALA A 181 10.20 -2.67 -9.41
C ALA A 181 9.46 -1.34 -9.54
N ALA A 182 10.20 -0.24 -9.36
CA ALA A 182 9.69 1.09 -9.61
C ALA A 182 10.77 2.06 -10.10
N ASP A 183 10.33 3.05 -10.88
CA ASP A 183 11.13 4.19 -11.32
C ASP A 183 10.29 5.48 -11.29
N ASP A 184 10.63 6.50 -12.08
CA ASP A 184 9.90 7.79 -12.12
C ASP A 184 8.50 7.70 -12.77
N GLY A 185 8.18 6.59 -13.45
CA GLY A 185 6.92 6.45 -14.20
C GLY A 185 6.18 5.13 -13.97
N VAL A 186 6.88 4.08 -13.56
CA VAL A 186 6.36 2.72 -13.40
C VAL A 186 6.46 2.29 -11.95
N SER A 187 5.42 1.61 -11.45
CA SER A 187 5.45 0.84 -10.22
C SER A 187 4.69 -0.46 -10.42
N ARG A 188 5.39 -1.59 -10.29
CA ARG A 188 4.85 -2.93 -10.56
C ARG A 188 5.38 -3.94 -9.56
N GLY A 189 4.66 -5.05 -9.45
CA GLY A 189 5.14 -6.17 -8.68
C GLY A 189 4.43 -7.49 -8.95
N LEU A 190 5.05 -8.56 -8.48
CA LEU A 190 4.52 -9.91 -8.41
C LEU A 190 4.56 -10.37 -6.94
N LEU A 191 3.44 -10.87 -6.44
CA LEU A 191 3.36 -11.61 -5.19
C LEU A 191 3.04 -13.07 -5.50
N LEU A 192 3.79 -14.00 -4.92
CA LEU A 192 3.41 -15.41 -4.83
C LEU A 192 3.28 -15.79 -3.36
N GLN A 193 2.21 -16.49 -3.00
CA GLN A 193 2.00 -16.92 -1.63
C GLN A 193 1.41 -18.31 -1.56
N LYS A 194 1.97 -19.12 -0.66
CA LYS A 194 1.47 -20.45 -0.35
C LYS A 194 0.20 -20.37 0.49
N LEU A 195 -0.81 -21.12 0.10
CA LEU A 195 -2.07 -21.26 0.80
C LEU A 195 -2.03 -22.45 1.76
N PRO A 196 -2.76 -22.40 2.89
CA PRO A 196 -2.87 -23.54 3.80
C PRO A 196 -3.58 -24.73 3.14
N TYR A 197 -3.12 -25.95 3.46
CA TYR A 197 -3.71 -27.20 2.97
C TYR A 197 -5.11 -27.51 3.53
N HIS A 198 -5.44 -26.94 4.68
CA HIS A 198 -6.66 -27.23 5.42
C HIS A 198 -7.44 -25.92 5.64
N GLY A 199 -8.25 -25.54 4.66
CA GLY A 199 -9.02 -24.29 4.77
C GLY A 199 -10.19 -24.09 3.81
N GLY A 200 -10.48 -25.03 2.91
CA GLY A 200 -11.58 -24.88 1.96
C GLY A 200 -12.14 -26.23 1.54
N LYS A 201 -13.46 -26.34 1.50
CA LYS A 201 -14.16 -27.43 0.82
C LYS A 201 -13.93 -27.27 -0.68
N THR A 202 -12.81 -27.75 -1.20
CA THR A 202 -12.58 -27.76 -2.64
C THR A 202 -12.89 -29.17 -3.16
N GLU A 203 -13.72 -29.24 -4.20
CA GLU A 203 -14.16 -30.48 -4.88
C GLU A 203 -13.05 -31.14 -5.73
N ALA A 204 -11.84 -30.59 -5.70
CA ALA A 204 -10.66 -31.20 -6.31
C ALA A 204 -10.11 -32.29 -5.39
N ALA A 205 -9.66 -33.41 -5.97
CA ALA A 205 -8.96 -34.45 -5.23
C ALA A 205 -7.82 -33.82 -4.42
N PRO A 206 -7.73 -34.05 -3.11
CA PRO A 206 -6.65 -33.48 -2.32
C PRO A 206 -5.34 -34.01 -2.91
N LEU A 207 -4.50 -33.09 -3.36
CA LEU A 207 -3.13 -33.41 -3.76
C LEU A 207 -2.41 -34.07 -2.56
N SER A 208 -1.22 -34.60 -2.80
CA SER A 208 -0.31 -34.88 -1.69
C SER A 208 0.35 -33.59 -1.20
N GLN A 209 0.83 -33.60 0.05
CA GLN A 209 1.63 -32.50 0.60
C GLN A 209 2.89 -32.23 -0.24
N ASP A 210 3.48 -33.30 -0.80
CA ASP A 210 4.69 -33.23 -1.62
C ASP A 210 4.42 -32.53 -2.96
N GLU A 211 3.33 -32.84 -3.66
CA GLU A 211 2.96 -32.19 -4.93
C GLU A 211 2.70 -30.68 -4.78
N ALA A 212 2.10 -30.26 -3.66
CA ALA A 212 1.89 -28.85 -3.39
C ALA A 212 3.20 -28.13 -3.05
N LEU A 213 4.12 -28.81 -2.35
CA LEU A 213 5.44 -28.26 -2.07
C LEU A 213 6.26 -28.13 -3.36
N GLU A 214 6.23 -29.13 -4.24
CA GLU A 214 6.83 -29.09 -5.58
C GLU A 214 6.30 -27.91 -6.40
N THR A 215 4.97 -27.71 -6.40
CA THR A 215 4.37 -26.60 -7.15
C THR A 215 4.75 -25.23 -6.57
N TRP A 216 4.79 -25.10 -5.25
CA TRP A 216 5.32 -23.88 -4.61
C TRP A 216 6.78 -23.62 -5.00
N ASN A 217 7.64 -24.62 -4.88
CA ASN A 217 9.07 -24.48 -5.20
C ASN A 217 9.26 -24.10 -6.67
N ARG A 218 8.53 -24.75 -7.59
CA ARG A 218 8.56 -24.44 -9.02
C ARG A 218 8.07 -23.03 -9.32
N ALA A 219 6.94 -22.60 -8.73
CA ALA A 219 6.42 -21.25 -8.91
C ALA A 219 7.43 -20.18 -8.43
N VAL A 220 8.09 -20.43 -7.29
CA VAL A 220 9.16 -19.56 -6.78
C VAL A 220 10.38 -19.56 -7.72
N ILE A 221 10.83 -20.73 -8.21
CA ILE A 221 11.94 -20.82 -9.16
C ILE A 221 11.64 -20.01 -10.42
N LEU A 222 10.44 -20.14 -10.98
CA LEU A 222 9.99 -19.37 -12.14
C LEU A 222 9.99 -17.87 -11.83
N GLY A 223 9.36 -17.46 -10.73
CA GLY A 223 9.35 -16.07 -10.27
C GLY A 223 10.76 -15.50 -10.07
N SER A 224 11.70 -16.29 -9.54
CA SER A 224 13.10 -15.88 -9.34
C SER A 224 13.88 -15.63 -10.64
N THR A 225 13.33 -16.00 -11.80
CA THR A 225 13.91 -15.62 -13.11
C THR A 225 13.52 -14.22 -13.56
N LEU A 226 12.47 -13.63 -12.95
CA LEU A 226 11.96 -12.31 -13.28
C LEU A 226 12.97 -11.23 -12.90
N LYS A 227 13.37 -10.40 -13.87
CA LYS A 227 14.29 -9.29 -13.65
C LYS A 227 13.53 -7.99 -13.41
N GLU A 228 14.15 -7.08 -12.65
CA GLU A 228 13.64 -5.72 -12.43
C GLU A 228 13.31 -5.01 -13.75
N GLN A 229 14.20 -5.08 -14.74
CA GLN A 229 13.98 -4.45 -16.05
C GLN A 229 12.75 -5.01 -16.78
N GLU A 230 12.46 -6.31 -16.63
CA GLU A 230 11.30 -6.93 -17.25
C GLU A 230 10.00 -6.44 -16.60
N LEU A 231 9.98 -6.27 -15.27
CA LEU A 231 8.87 -5.63 -14.57
C LEU A 231 8.66 -4.19 -15.07
N LEU A 232 9.72 -3.41 -15.25
CA LEU A 232 9.60 -2.02 -15.70
C LEU A 232 9.10 -1.89 -17.15
N GLU A 233 9.53 -2.77 -18.06
CA GLU A 233 9.29 -2.62 -19.50
C GLU A 233 8.10 -3.43 -20.03
N THR A 234 7.70 -4.49 -19.34
CA THR A 234 6.73 -5.47 -19.87
C THR A 234 5.43 -5.45 -19.08
N GLY A 235 4.30 -5.44 -19.79
CA GLY A 235 2.97 -5.50 -19.18
C GLY A 235 2.66 -6.84 -18.51
N ILE A 236 1.75 -6.81 -17.53
CA ILE A 236 1.46 -7.94 -16.64
C ILE A 236 1.00 -9.21 -17.38
N GLU A 237 0.23 -9.09 -18.46
CA GLU A 237 -0.28 -10.23 -19.24
C GLU A 237 0.87 -11.00 -19.90
N VAL A 238 1.81 -10.27 -20.49
CA VAL A 238 2.99 -10.86 -21.14
C VAL A 238 3.93 -11.48 -20.10
N LEU A 239 4.12 -10.82 -18.95
CA LEU A 239 4.92 -11.37 -17.85
C LEU A 239 4.32 -12.67 -17.31
N MET A 240 3.02 -12.68 -17.06
CA MET A 240 2.29 -13.86 -16.59
C MET A 240 2.44 -15.03 -17.57
N GLN A 241 2.27 -14.78 -18.88
CA GLN A 241 2.47 -15.79 -19.90
C GLN A 241 3.92 -16.28 -19.92
N ARG A 242 4.92 -15.38 -19.91
CA ARG A 242 6.34 -15.78 -19.94
C ARG A 242 6.73 -16.66 -18.76
N LEU A 243 6.24 -16.33 -17.56
CA LEU A 243 6.59 -17.03 -16.33
C LEU A 243 5.84 -18.35 -16.18
N PHE A 244 4.57 -18.40 -16.56
CA PHE A 244 3.66 -19.49 -16.19
C PHE A 244 2.99 -20.19 -17.39
N TRP A 245 3.58 -20.14 -18.60
CA TRP A 245 2.97 -20.74 -19.80
C TRP A 245 2.74 -22.27 -19.74
N GLU A 246 3.57 -23.01 -18.99
CA GLU A 246 3.39 -24.47 -18.77
C GLU A 246 2.48 -24.78 -17.58
N GLU A 247 2.07 -23.76 -16.81
CA GLU A 247 1.28 -23.93 -15.60
C GLU A 247 -0.20 -23.73 -15.89
N THR A 248 -1.04 -24.60 -15.31
CA THR A 248 -2.48 -24.39 -15.34
C THR A 248 -2.86 -23.40 -14.24
N ILE A 249 -2.98 -22.14 -14.62
CA ILE A 249 -3.44 -21.06 -13.74
C ILE A 249 -4.86 -20.62 -14.09
N ARG A 250 -5.63 -20.29 -13.05
CA ARG A 250 -6.92 -19.64 -13.16
C ARG A 250 -6.78 -18.18 -12.80
N VAL A 251 -7.13 -17.32 -13.75
CA VAL A 251 -7.07 -15.87 -13.64
C VAL A 251 -8.45 -15.34 -13.22
N PHE A 252 -8.50 -14.42 -12.26
CA PHE A 252 -9.74 -13.81 -11.75
C PHE A 252 -10.03 -12.47 -12.41
N ASP A 253 -11.16 -11.84 -12.10
CA ASP A 253 -11.42 -10.47 -12.56
C ASP A 253 -10.38 -9.49 -11.99
N PRO A 254 -9.91 -8.53 -12.80
CA PRO A 254 -8.94 -7.54 -12.34
C PRO A 254 -9.57 -6.59 -11.32
N LEU A 255 -8.75 -6.10 -10.40
CA LEU A 255 -9.07 -4.99 -9.53
C LEU A 255 -8.36 -3.73 -10.03
N HIS A 256 -8.89 -2.56 -9.69
CA HIS A 256 -8.36 -1.28 -10.18
C HIS A 256 -7.93 -0.39 -9.00
N PRO A 257 -6.64 -0.44 -8.63
CA PRO A 257 -6.09 0.49 -7.65
C PRO A 257 -6.27 1.95 -8.09
N SER A 258 -6.30 2.86 -7.14
CA SER A 258 -6.36 4.30 -7.42
C SER A 258 -5.71 5.14 -6.33
N PHE A 259 -5.28 6.35 -6.67
CA PHE A 259 -4.85 7.33 -5.67
C PHE A 259 -6.05 7.89 -4.90
N ASN A 260 -5.96 7.95 -3.57
CA ASN A 260 -6.91 8.68 -2.74
C ASN A 260 -6.27 9.25 -1.47
N CYS A 261 -6.45 10.55 -1.25
CA CYS A 261 -6.14 11.17 0.01
C CYS A 261 -7.43 11.52 0.78
N SER A 262 -7.49 11.11 2.05
CA SER A 262 -8.64 11.37 2.92
C SER A 262 -8.49 12.66 3.75
N CYS A 263 -7.56 13.56 3.41
CA CYS A 263 -7.34 14.80 4.15
C CYS A 263 -8.55 15.75 4.01
N THR A 264 -8.91 16.39 5.12
CA THR A 264 -9.98 17.37 5.16
C THR A 264 -9.58 18.51 6.08
N ARG A 265 -10.21 19.68 5.91
CA ARG A 265 -10.05 20.81 6.83
C ARG A 265 -10.37 20.42 8.27
N ASP A 266 -11.35 19.55 8.49
CA ASP A 266 -11.69 19.10 9.86
C ASP A 266 -10.58 18.24 10.47
N LYS A 267 -9.98 17.32 9.70
CA LYS A 267 -8.86 16.50 10.17
C LYS A 267 -7.64 17.34 10.49
N VAL A 268 -7.31 18.32 9.64
CA VAL A 268 -6.21 19.27 9.90
C VAL A 268 -6.51 20.15 11.11
N GLY A 269 -7.76 20.60 11.26
CA GLY A 269 -8.19 21.36 12.45
C GLY A 269 -8.01 20.56 13.74
N ASN A 270 -8.41 19.28 13.74
CA ASN A 270 -8.20 18.39 14.88
C ASN A 270 -6.72 18.15 15.20
N MET A 271 -5.86 18.07 14.18
CA MET A 271 -4.40 18.03 14.37
C MET A 271 -3.89 19.30 15.06
N LEU A 272 -4.34 20.49 14.63
CA LEU A 272 -3.97 21.76 15.28
C LEU A 272 -4.45 21.83 16.74
N LYS A 273 -5.63 21.25 17.05
CA LYS A 273 -6.09 21.14 18.44
C LYS A 273 -5.17 20.29 19.31
N MET A 274 -4.67 19.18 18.76
CA MET A 274 -3.73 18.29 19.48
C MET A 274 -2.37 18.96 19.74
N LEU A 275 -1.93 19.85 18.86
CA LEU A 275 -0.71 20.66 19.05
C LEU A 275 -0.86 21.62 20.24
N GLY A 276 -2.07 22.15 20.42
CA GLY A 276 -2.44 23.02 21.53
C GLY A 276 -2.47 24.49 21.13
N GLN A 277 -3.38 25.22 21.80
CA GLN A 277 -3.61 26.64 21.53
C GLN A 277 -2.35 27.52 21.61
N PRO A 278 -1.44 27.36 22.58
CA PRO A 278 -0.25 28.21 22.67
C PRO A 278 0.66 28.15 21.45
N GLU A 279 0.82 26.96 20.85
CA GLU A 279 1.65 26.81 19.64
C GLU A 279 0.99 27.48 18.43
N VAL A 280 -0.32 27.27 18.27
CA VAL A 280 -1.10 27.89 17.18
C VAL A 280 -1.10 29.42 17.29
N ASP A 281 -1.33 29.97 18.48
CA ASP A 281 -1.30 31.41 18.74
C ASP A 281 0.09 32.01 18.48
N GLY A 282 1.15 31.27 18.77
CA GLY A 282 2.53 31.66 18.46
C GLY A 282 2.75 31.86 16.96
N VAL A 283 2.33 30.89 16.14
CA VAL A 283 2.43 30.98 14.67
C VAL A 283 1.58 32.13 14.13
N LEU A 284 0.36 32.31 14.64
CA LEU A 284 -0.52 33.42 14.24
C LEU A 284 0.05 34.80 14.58
N ALA A 285 0.77 34.93 15.69
CA ALA A 285 1.39 36.20 16.07
C ALA A 285 2.53 36.58 15.13
N GLU A 286 3.28 35.60 14.62
CA GLU A 286 4.43 35.80 13.74
C GLU A 286 4.03 35.97 12.27
N PHE A 287 3.15 35.10 11.76
CA PHE A 287 2.83 34.99 10.33
C PHE A 287 1.41 35.47 9.97
N GLY A 288 0.53 35.68 10.96
CA GLY A 288 -0.86 36.13 10.74
C GLY A 288 -1.84 35.01 10.35
N THR A 289 -1.36 33.92 9.74
CA THR A 289 -2.14 32.71 9.40
C THR A 289 -1.34 31.45 9.74
N VAL A 290 -2.03 30.32 9.85
CA VAL A 290 -1.42 28.99 10.01
C VAL A 290 -1.66 28.18 8.75
N GLY A 291 -0.57 27.89 8.02
CA GLY A 291 -0.58 27.04 6.84
C GLY A 291 -0.15 25.61 7.13
N VAL A 292 -0.90 24.63 6.63
CA VAL A 292 -0.56 23.20 6.73
C VAL A 292 -0.63 22.57 5.33
N ASN A 293 0.45 21.94 4.90
CA ASN A 293 0.47 21.13 3.68
C ASN A 293 0.23 19.67 4.03
N CYS A 294 -0.64 18.99 3.28
CA CYS A 294 -0.79 17.55 3.41
C CYS A 294 0.44 16.83 2.83
N ASP A 295 1.16 16.09 3.66
CA ASP A 295 2.32 15.29 3.23
C ASP A 295 1.99 14.25 2.14
N PHE A 296 0.72 13.87 1.95
CA PHE A 296 0.32 12.86 0.96
C PHE A 296 -0.05 13.44 -0.41
N CYS A 297 -0.93 14.45 -0.45
CA CYS A 297 -1.48 15.00 -1.70
C CYS A 297 -1.07 16.45 -1.96
N GLY A 298 -0.17 17.03 -1.16
CA GLY A 298 0.29 18.41 -1.33
C GLY A 298 -0.75 19.50 -1.05
N GLN A 299 -2.00 19.14 -0.72
CA GLN A 299 -3.06 20.13 -0.53
C GLN A 299 -2.74 21.07 0.64
N HIS A 300 -2.82 22.38 0.36
CA HIS A 300 -2.60 23.44 1.33
C HIS A 300 -3.90 23.80 2.06
N TYR A 301 -3.83 23.88 3.39
CA TYR A 301 -4.90 24.34 4.27
C TYR A 301 -4.42 25.56 5.04
N GLU A 302 -5.13 26.67 4.89
CA GLU A 302 -4.84 27.91 5.62
C GLU A 302 -5.92 28.18 6.67
N TYR A 303 -5.51 28.54 7.88
CA TYR A 303 -6.37 28.94 9.00
C TYR A 303 -6.04 30.36 9.40
N ASP A 304 -7.02 31.25 9.35
CA ASP A 304 -6.89 32.61 9.85
C ASP A 304 -7.16 32.70 11.37
N LYS A 305 -7.06 33.91 11.93
CA LYS A 305 -7.34 34.15 13.36
C LYS A 305 -8.75 33.72 13.78
N VAL A 306 -9.75 33.87 12.91
CA VAL A 306 -11.13 33.52 13.22
C VAL A 306 -11.29 32.01 13.21
N ASP A 307 -10.73 31.33 12.21
CA ASP A 307 -10.71 29.87 12.12
C ASP A 307 -10.05 29.26 13.36
N CYS A 308 -8.85 29.73 13.73
CA CYS A 308 -8.13 29.24 14.90
C CYS A 308 -8.89 29.50 16.20
N ALA A 309 -9.50 30.68 16.36
CA ALA A 309 -10.35 30.95 17.53
C ALA A 309 -11.55 29.98 17.59
N GLN A 310 -12.17 29.65 16.45
CA GLN A 310 -13.27 28.68 16.41
C GLN A 310 -12.82 27.25 16.77
N LEU A 311 -11.62 26.84 16.37
CA LEU A 311 -11.08 25.52 16.72
C LEU A 311 -11.04 25.30 18.24
N PHE A 312 -10.65 26.32 19.01
CA PHE A 312 -10.49 26.23 20.48
C PHE A 312 -11.71 26.71 21.27
N ALA A 313 -12.63 27.48 20.66
CA ALA A 313 -13.88 27.89 21.31
C ALA A 313 -14.91 26.75 21.43
N ILE A 314 -14.83 25.76 20.53
CA ILE A 314 -15.70 24.58 20.54
C ILE A 314 -15.02 23.50 21.37
N ASP A 315 -15.23 23.55 22.69
CA ASP A 315 -14.98 22.44 23.61
C ASP A 315 -16.02 21.35 23.33
N VAL A 316 -15.79 20.56 22.29
CA VAL A 316 -16.38 19.22 22.23
C VAL A 316 -15.35 18.31 22.90
N PRO A 317 -15.64 17.74 24.09
CA PRO A 317 -14.78 16.75 24.68
C PRO A 317 -14.54 15.65 23.65
N ALA A 318 -13.29 15.21 23.50
CA ALA A 318 -12.87 14.19 22.55
C ALA A 318 -13.55 12.80 22.72
N GLU A 319 -14.54 12.69 23.61
CA GLU A 319 -15.30 11.47 23.92
C GLU A 319 -16.68 11.40 23.24
N VAL A 320 -17.15 12.41 22.51
CA VAL A 320 -18.52 12.42 21.93
C VAL A 320 -18.53 12.66 20.43
N LEU A 321 -17.88 11.79 19.64
CA LEU A 321 -18.11 11.72 18.19
C LEU A 321 -18.06 10.26 17.70
N ILE A 322 -19.01 9.45 18.18
CA ILE A 322 -19.52 8.32 17.40
C ILE A 322 -20.78 8.84 16.71
N PRO A 323 -20.89 8.81 15.37
CA PRO A 323 -22.15 9.11 14.72
C PRO A 323 -23.14 8.00 15.08
N LEU A 324 -24.21 8.36 15.80
CA LEU A 324 -25.38 7.49 15.93
C LEU A 324 -26.00 7.35 14.53
N GLY A 325 -25.67 6.25 13.86
CA GLY A 325 -26.36 5.85 12.64
C GLY A 325 -27.84 5.62 12.94
N ASP A 326 -28.69 6.27 12.16
CA ASP A 326 -30.14 6.13 12.22
C ASP A 326 -30.55 4.66 12.11
N VAL A 327 -31.00 4.08 13.22
CA VAL A 327 -31.79 2.85 13.22
C VAL A 327 -33.20 3.22 12.78
N LYS A 328 -33.56 2.85 11.55
CA LYS A 328 -34.96 2.62 11.17
C LYS A 328 -35.12 1.21 10.61
N HIS A 329 -36.01 0.50 11.30
CA HIS A 329 -36.63 -0.81 11.06
C HIS A 329 -36.39 -1.53 9.73
#